data_AF-A9UXW5-F1
#
_entry.id   AF-A9UXW5-F1
#
_cell.length_a   1.000
_cell.length_b   1.000
_cell.length_c   1.000
_cell.angle_alpha   90.00
_cell.angle_beta   90.00
_cell.angle_gamma   90.00
#
_symmetry.space_group_name_H-M   'P 1'
#
loop_
_entity.id
_entity.type
_entity.pdbx_description
1 polymer ?
#
loop_
_entity_poly.entity_id
_entity_poly.type
_entity_poly.pdbx_seq_one_letter_code
_entity_poly.pdbx_strand_id
1 'polypeptide(L)'
;GAIVFALFMLLVDSAFAILSLLLGFIYPAYKSFKAIESQEKSDDTQWLIYWTVFAFFCVLEIFTDFILFWFPFYYVFKLGFLAWCMYPDRRMNGSIIVYNSVIKKFLLQHESVRPSLQEPACFLALKRVDAVIPVRHRRLTCGYPVCR
;
A
#
# COMPACT_ATOMS: atom_id res chain seq x y z
N GLY A 1 -7.01 13.79 42.44
CA GLY A 1 -8.37 14.08 41.95
C GLY A 1 -8.59 13.36 40.65
N ALA A 2 -9.60 12.49 40.57
CA ALA A 2 -9.87 11.66 39.39
C ALA A 2 -10.11 12.49 38.11
N ILE A 3 -10.68 13.69 38.25
CA ILE A 3 -10.89 14.64 37.14
C ILE A 3 -9.56 15.13 36.57
N VAL A 4 -8.60 15.49 37.44
CA VAL A 4 -7.27 15.93 37.00
C VAL A 4 -6.52 14.80 36.28
N PHE A 5 -6.67 13.56 36.78
CA PHE A 5 -6.11 12.38 36.14
C PHE A 5 -6.74 12.09 34.77
N ALA A 6 -8.07 12.21 34.65
CA ALA A 6 -8.78 12.05 33.38
C ALA A 6 -8.40 13.14 32.36
N LEU A 7 -8.31 14.40 32.78
CA LEU A 7 -7.87 15.50 31.93
C LEU A 7 -6.42 15.32 31.47
N PHE A 8 -5.55 14.82 32.34
CA PHE A 8 -4.17 14.48 31.99
C PHE A 8 -4.10 13.36 30.95
N MET A 9 -4.88 12.29 31.11
CA MET A 9 -4.96 11.20 30.12
C MET A 9 -5.47 11.70 28.76
N LEU A 10 -6.52 12.52 28.74
CA LEU A 10 -7.05 13.10 27.50
C LEU A 10 -6.04 14.00 26.76
N LEU A 11 -5.24 14.77 27.50
CA LEU A 11 -4.16 15.58 26.94
C LEU A 11 -3.06 14.73 26.31
N VAL A 12 -2.70 13.62 26.99
CA VAL A 12 -1.70 12.68 26.50
C VAL A 12 -2.17 11.99 25.23
N ASP A 13 -3.41 11.47 25.19
CA ASP A 13 -3.98 10.82 23.99
C ASP A 13 -4.03 11.77 22.79
N SER A 14 -4.44 13.02 23.02
CA SER A 14 -4.49 14.05 21.97
C SER A 14 -3.10 14.35 21.40
N ALA A 15 -2.08 14.41 22.26
CA ALA A 15 -0.70 14.62 21.83
C ALA A 15 -0.16 13.44 21.02
N PHE A 16 -0.43 12.20 21.45
CA PHE A 16 -0.04 11.00 20.71
C PHE A 16 -0.77 10.89 19.36
N ALA A 17 -2.06 11.24 19.30
CA ALA A 17 -2.83 11.28 18.07
C ALA A 17 -2.18 12.23 17.05
N ILE A 18 -1.89 13.47 17.45
CA ILE A 18 -1.25 14.47 16.59
C ILE A 18 0.15 14.01 16.14
N LEU A 19 0.96 13.45 17.05
CA LEU A 19 2.28 12.94 16.71
C LEU A 19 2.21 11.76 15.73
N SER A 20 1.29 10.82 15.93
CA SER A 20 1.10 9.68 15.06
C SER A 20 0.64 10.10 13.66
N LEU A 21 -0.23 11.12 13.57
CA LEU A 21 -0.66 11.71 12.31
C LEU A 21 0.53 12.40 11.61
N LEU A 22 1.28 13.24 12.32
CA LEU A 22 2.42 13.95 11.74
C LEU A 22 3.51 12.97 11.27
N LEU A 23 3.88 11.97 12.07
CA LEU A 23 4.87 10.97 11.67
C LEU A 23 4.35 10.05 10.56
N GLY A 24 3.10 9.63 10.65
CA GLY A 24 2.43 8.75 9.69
C GLY A 24 2.22 9.39 8.31
N PHE A 25 2.19 10.73 8.24
CA PHE A 25 2.06 11.48 6.98
C PHE A 25 3.38 12.08 6.50
N ILE A 26 4.12 12.80 7.34
CA ILE A 26 5.28 13.60 6.92
C ILE A 26 6.45 12.70 6.50
N TYR A 27 6.77 11.66 7.29
CA TYR A 27 7.89 10.77 7.00
C TYR A 27 7.74 10.04 5.65
N PRO A 28 6.63 9.33 5.38
CA PRO A 28 6.41 8.67 4.09
C PRO A 28 6.19 9.67 2.96
N ALA A 29 5.64 10.86 3.20
CA ALA A 29 5.54 11.90 2.17
C ALA A 29 6.93 12.38 1.70
N TYR A 30 7.84 12.65 2.64
CA TYR A 30 9.22 13.00 2.30
C TYR A 30 9.93 11.88 1.51
N LYS A 31 9.75 10.64 1.94
CA LYS A 31 10.34 9.49 1.25
C LYS A 31 9.70 9.21 -0.10
N SER A 32 8.40 9.45 -0.27
CA SER A 32 7.70 9.35 -1.55
C SER A 32 8.22 10.42 -2.52
N PHE A 33 8.42 11.66 -2.05
CA PHE A 33 9.04 12.72 -2.86
C PHE A 33 10.43 12.32 -3.36
N LYS A 34 11.26 11.76 -2.47
CA LYS A 34 12.59 11.27 -2.84
C LYS A 34 12.55 10.06 -3.79
N ALA A 35 11.53 9.20 -3.68
CA ALA A 35 11.33 8.07 -4.59
C ALA A 35 10.95 8.53 -6.01
N ILE A 36 10.10 9.56 -6.13
CA ILE A 36 9.68 10.13 -7.42
C ILE A 36 10.86 10.76 -8.18
N GLU A 37 11.82 11.34 -7.47
CA GLU A 37 13.04 11.89 -8.08
C GLU A 37 14.05 10.81 -8.47
N SER A 38 13.93 9.60 -7.92
CA SER A 38 14.79 8.46 -8.24
C SER A 38 14.33 7.74 -9.51
N GLN A 39 15.25 7.08 -10.24
CA GLN A 39 14.88 6.27 -11.41
C GLN A 39 14.40 4.84 -11.05
N GLU A 40 14.43 4.46 -9.77
CA GLU A 40 14.09 3.10 -9.34
C GLU A 40 12.59 2.94 -9.05
N LYS A 41 11.88 2.29 -9.98
CA LYS A 41 10.43 2.00 -9.84
C LYS A 41 10.05 1.12 -8.64
N SER A 42 11.02 0.44 -8.02
CA SER A 42 10.76 -0.46 -6.91
C SER A 42 10.39 0.29 -5.62
N ASP A 43 10.84 1.54 -5.50
CA ASP A 43 10.58 2.37 -4.33
C ASP A 43 9.16 2.96 -4.36
N ASP A 44 8.67 3.35 -5.54
CA ASP A 44 7.31 3.87 -5.74
C ASP A 44 6.25 2.87 -5.25
N THR A 45 6.44 1.58 -5.60
CA THR A 45 5.49 0.52 -5.23
C THR A 45 5.43 0.32 -3.72
N GLN A 46 6.55 0.48 -3.03
CA GLN A 46 6.62 0.31 -1.58
C GLN A 46 5.84 1.41 -0.85
N TRP A 47 5.99 2.67 -1.27
CA TRP A 47 5.24 3.79 -0.67
C TRP A 47 3.74 3.63 -0.94
N LEU A 48 3.36 3.20 -2.14
CA LEU A 48 1.95 2.97 -2.48
C LEU A 48 1.31 1.85 -1.64
N ILE A 49 2.05 0.76 -1.39
CA ILE A 49 1.62 -0.32 -0.48
C ILE A 49 1.45 0.22 0.94
N TYR A 50 2.41 1.01 1.43
CA TYR A 50 2.31 1.66 2.74
C TYR A 50 1.05 2.52 2.85
N TRP A 51 0.82 3.41 1.87
CA TRP A 51 -0.36 4.30 1.86
C TRP A 51 -1.67 3.51 1.84
N THR A 52 -1.71 2.40 1.11
CA THR A 52 -2.89 1.52 1.09
C THR A 52 -3.15 0.92 2.46
N VAL A 53 -2.13 0.35 3.11
CA VAL A 53 -2.27 -0.24 4.46
C VAL A 53 -2.60 0.83 5.50
N PHE A 54 -2.00 2.02 5.39
CA PHE A 54 -2.27 3.14 6.27
C PHE A 54 -3.74 3.58 6.18
N ALA A 55 -4.31 3.66 4.98
CA ALA A 55 -5.73 3.97 4.80
C ALA A 55 -6.65 2.91 5.43
N PHE A 56 -6.34 1.61 5.25
CA PHE A 56 -7.08 0.54 5.94
C PHE A 56 -6.97 0.65 7.45
N PHE A 57 -5.79 1.01 7.96
CA PHE A 57 -5.59 1.23 9.38
C PHE A 57 -6.41 2.39 9.91
N CYS A 58 -6.50 3.53 9.21
CA CYS A 58 -7.35 4.65 9.61
C CYS A 58 -8.84 4.26 9.70
N VAL A 59 -9.30 3.39 8.80
CA VAL A 59 -10.67 2.86 8.88
C VAL A 59 -10.83 1.97 10.11
N LEU A 60 -9.91 1.02 10.32
CA LEU A 60 -9.92 0.15 11.49
C LEU A 60 -9.86 0.94 12.80
N GLU A 61 -9.07 2.01 12.84
CA GLU A 61 -8.97 2.94 13.96
C GLU A 61 -10.35 3.44 14.37
N ILE A 62 -11.14 3.97 13.44
CA ILE A 62 -12.51 4.45 13.72
C ILE A 62 -13.39 3.32 14.29
N PHE A 63 -13.31 2.11 13.72
CA PHE A 63 -14.07 0.96 14.21
C PHE A 63 -13.62 0.53 15.62
N THR A 64 -12.32 0.51 15.86
CA THR A 64 -11.78 0.08 17.15
C THR A 64 -11.95 1.13 18.24
N ASP A 65 -11.87 2.42 17.93
CA ASP A 65 -12.21 3.48 18.87
C ASP A 65 -13.70 3.40 19.26
N PHE A 66 -14.59 3.00 18.33
CA PHE A 66 -16.01 2.79 18.62
C PHE A 66 -16.29 1.57 19.51
N ILE A 67 -15.56 0.46 19.32
CA ILE A 67 -15.83 -0.82 20.00
C ILE A 67 -15.03 -0.97 21.31
N LEU A 68 -13.79 -0.46 21.36
CA LEU A 68 -12.80 -0.75 22.42
C LEU A 68 -12.50 0.44 23.34
N PHE A 69 -13.30 1.52 23.28
CA PHE A 69 -13.11 2.71 24.13
C PHE A 69 -13.05 2.42 25.64
N TRP A 70 -13.58 1.27 26.07
CA TRP A 70 -13.63 0.85 27.48
C TRP A 70 -12.42 0.01 27.94
N PHE A 71 -11.50 -0.37 27.04
CA PHE A 71 -10.40 -1.29 27.34
C PHE A 71 -9.02 -0.59 27.50
N PRO A 72 -8.37 -0.67 28.67
CA PRO A 72 -7.22 0.18 29.02
C PRO A 72 -5.87 -0.18 28.36
N PHE A 73 -5.74 -1.34 27.70
CA PHE A 73 -4.50 -1.74 26.98
C PHE A 73 -4.58 -1.57 25.45
N TYR A 74 -5.69 -1.05 24.93
CA TYR A 74 -5.92 -0.95 23.49
C TYR A 74 -4.94 0.02 22.79
N TYR A 75 -4.67 1.19 23.40
CA TYR A 75 -3.77 2.20 22.83
C TYR A 75 -2.32 1.73 22.65
N VAL A 76 -1.83 0.84 23.52
CA VAL A 76 -0.49 0.24 23.40
C VAL A 76 -0.42 -0.70 22.21
N PHE A 77 -1.47 -1.51 22.00
CA PHE A 77 -1.57 -2.41 20.85
C PHE A 77 -1.69 -1.61 19.54
N LYS A 78 -2.45 -0.50 19.56
CA LYS A 78 -2.62 0.44 18.45
C LYS A 78 -1.27 1.04 18.01
N LEU A 79 -0.50 1.58 18.96
CA LEU A 79 0.83 2.14 18.70
C LEU A 79 1.84 1.08 18.26
N GLY A 80 1.81 -0.11 18.86
CA GLY A 80 2.69 -1.22 18.49
C GLY A 80 2.46 -1.70 17.06
N PHE A 81 1.19 -1.82 16.65
CA PHE A 81 0.84 -2.20 15.28
C PHE A 81 1.27 -1.12 14.27
N LEU A 82 1.03 0.17 14.58
CA LEU A 82 1.44 1.27 13.70
C LEU A 82 2.96 1.31 13.53
N ALA A 83 3.71 1.18 14.62
CA ALA A 83 5.17 1.15 14.61
C ALA A 83 5.72 -0.03 13.80
N TRP A 84 5.09 -1.20 13.93
CA TRP A 84 5.44 -2.38 13.13
C TRP A 84 5.20 -2.14 11.62
N CYS A 85 4.08 -1.51 11.26
CA CYS A 85 3.79 -1.15 9.86
C CYS A 85 4.72 -0.07 9.29
N MET A 86 5.28 0.79 10.15
CA MET A 86 6.26 1.82 9.77
C MET A 86 7.71 1.30 9.77
N TYR A 87 7.95 0.02 10.13
CA TYR A 87 9.30 -0.50 10.28
C TYR A 87 10.09 -0.40 8.94
N PRO A 88 11.28 0.24 8.94
CA PRO A 88 11.97 0.63 7.71
C PRO A 88 12.57 -0.55 6.92
N ASP A 89 12.63 -1.75 7.49
CA ASP A 89 13.22 -2.92 6.84
C ASP A 89 12.20 -3.66 5.95
N ARG A 90 12.52 -3.81 4.66
CA ARG A 90 11.65 -4.39 3.62
C ARG A 90 11.17 -5.82 3.92
N ARG A 91 11.93 -6.58 4.74
CA ARG A 91 11.57 -7.97 5.11
C ARG A 91 10.67 -8.07 6.33
N MET A 92 10.72 -7.07 7.21
CA MET A 92 9.96 -7.04 8.47
C MET A 92 8.85 -5.98 8.45
N ASN A 93 8.72 -5.22 7.36
CA ASN A 93 7.68 -4.22 7.22
C ASN A 93 6.30 -4.89 7.20
N GLY A 94 5.52 -4.69 8.26
CA GLY A 94 4.20 -5.30 8.39
C GLY A 94 3.22 -4.89 7.29
N SER A 95 3.40 -3.70 6.69
CA SER A 95 2.54 -3.27 5.59
C SER A 95 2.63 -4.21 4.38
N ILE A 96 3.84 -4.69 4.04
CA ILE A 96 4.05 -5.62 2.92
C ILE A 96 3.42 -6.99 3.23
N ILE A 97 3.52 -7.44 4.48
CA ILE A 97 2.92 -8.71 4.93
C ILE A 97 1.39 -8.61 4.85
N VAL A 98 0.80 -7.57 5.43
CA VAL A 98 -0.66 -7.35 5.41
C VAL A 98 -1.17 -7.21 3.98
N TYR A 99 -0.46 -6.47 3.14
CA TYR A 99 -0.81 -6.29 1.74
C TYR A 99 -0.84 -7.61 0.97
N ASN A 100 0.21 -8.43 1.06
CA ASN A 100 0.26 -9.71 0.36
C ASN A 100 -0.73 -10.74 0.92
N SER A 101 -1.05 -10.66 2.21
CA SER A 101 -1.88 -11.65 2.89
C SER A 101 -3.37 -11.42 2.68
N VAL A 102 -3.81 -10.17 2.81
CA VAL A 102 -5.24 -9.80 2.88
C VAL A 102 -5.64 -9.01 1.65
N ILE A 103 -5.00 -7.86 1.44
CA ILE A 103 -5.41 -6.88 0.43
C ILE A 103 -5.26 -7.45 -0.99
N LYS A 104 -4.13 -8.08 -1.29
CA LYS A 104 -3.85 -8.71 -2.59
C LYS A 104 -4.84 -9.84 -2.90
N LYS A 105 -5.19 -10.67 -1.91
CA LYS A 105 -6.17 -11.75 -2.11
C LYS A 105 -7.56 -11.18 -2.38
N PHE A 106 -7.96 -10.15 -1.64
CA PHE A 106 -9.26 -9.50 -1.79
C PHE A 106 -9.39 -8.79 -3.16
N LEU A 107 -8.36 -8.06 -3.57
CA LEU A 107 -8.31 -7.39 -4.88
C LEU A 107 -8.32 -8.40 -6.03
N LEU A 108 -7.48 -9.44 -5.99
CA LEU A 108 -7.45 -10.45 -7.05
C LEU A 108 -8.76 -11.25 -7.16
N GLN A 109 -9.49 -11.44 -6.07
CA GLN A 109 -10.81 -12.06 -6.09
C GLN A 109 -11.85 -11.17 -6.80
N HIS A 110 -11.79 -9.85 -6.61
CA HIS A 110 -12.73 -8.90 -7.23
C HIS A 110 -12.31 -8.40 -8.62
N GLU A 111 -11.03 -8.51 -8.99
CA GLU A 111 -10.49 -8.04 -10.28
C GLU A 111 -10.51 -9.13 -11.37
N SER A 112 -11.17 -10.26 -11.12
CA SER A 112 -11.42 -11.35 -12.09
C SER A 112 -12.16 -10.92 -13.38
N VAL A 113 -12.51 -9.64 -13.52
CA VAL A 113 -13.33 -9.12 -14.62
C VAL A 113 -12.53 -8.48 -15.77
N ARG A 114 -11.24 -8.16 -15.68
CA ARG A 114 -10.50 -7.67 -16.88
C ARG A 114 -9.03 -8.12 -17.01
N PRO A 115 -8.76 -9.38 -17.32
CA PRO A 115 -7.48 -9.78 -17.93
C PRO A 115 -7.34 -9.32 -19.40
N SER A 116 -8.39 -8.74 -20.02
CA SER A 116 -8.48 -8.60 -21.48
C SER A 116 -8.20 -7.21 -22.06
N LEU A 117 -7.91 -6.17 -21.26
CA LEU A 117 -7.70 -4.80 -21.78
C LEU A 117 -6.32 -4.18 -21.49
N GLN A 118 -5.40 -4.92 -20.87
CA GLN A 118 -3.99 -4.51 -20.82
C GLN A 118 -3.19 -5.18 -21.95
N GLU A 119 -3.74 -5.22 -23.17
CA GLU A 119 -2.83 -5.28 -24.31
C GLU A 119 -2.17 -3.90 -24.39
N PRO A 120 -0.83 -3.80 -24.35
CA PRO A 120 -0.17 -2.50 -24.47
C PRO A 120 -0.69 -1.83 -25.74
N ALA A 121 -0.99 -0.54 -25.70
CA ALA A 121 -1.53 0.18 -26.87
C ALA A 121 -0.70 -0.05 -28.15
N CYS A 122 0.59 -0.35 -27.99
CA CYS A 122 1.51 -0.81 -29.03
C CYS A 122 1.03 -2.10 -29.75
N PHE A 123 0.51 -3.09 -29.02
CA PHE A 123 0.01 -4.35 -29.58
C PHE A 123 -1.32 -4.18 -30.32
N LEU A 124 -2.21 -3.29 -29.84
CA LEU A 124 -3.40 -2.86 -30.60
C LEU A 124 -3.03 -2.07 -31.87
N ALA A 125 -1.98 -1.24 -31.81
CA ALA A 125 -1.46 -0.53 -32.97
C ALA A 125 -0.84 -1.50 -34.00
N LEU A 126 -0.07 -2.50 -33.55
CA LEU A 126 0.47 -3.56 -34.41
C LEU A 126 -0.65 -4.38 -35.07
N LYS A 127 -1.68 -4.80 -34.32
CA LYS A 127 -2.84 -5.51 -34.89
C LYS A 127 -3.55 -4.70 -35.98
N ARG A 128 -3.67 -3.37 -35.84
CA ARG A 128 -4.22 -2.52 -36.91
C ARG A 128 -3.31 -2.48 -38.14
N VAL A 129 -2.01 -2.38 -37.93
CA VAL A 129 -1.02 -2.35 -39.03
C VAL A 129 -0.99 -3.69 -39.77
N ASP A 130 -1.04 -4.81 -39.06
CA ASP A 130 -1.08 -6.17 -39.63
C ASP A 130 -2.38 -6.44 -40.40
N ALA A 131 -3.49 -5.79 -40.01
CA ALA A 131 -4.77 -5.88 -40.73
C ALA A 131 -4.78 -5.06 -42.02
N VAL A 132 -3.98 -3.99 -42.12
CA VAL A 132 -3.86 -3.14 -43.31
C VAL A 132 -2.78 -3.64 -44.27
N ILE A 133 -1.72 -4.27 -43.75
CA ILE A 133 -0.61 -4.81 -44.53
C ILE A 133 -0.51 -6.32 -44.24
N PRO A 134 -0.93 -7.20 -45.16
CA PRO A 134 -0.71 -8.64 -44.99
C PRO A 134 0.78 -8.94 -45.19
N VAL A 135 1.59 -8.77 -44.14
CA VAL A 135 3.00 -9.14 -44.17
C VAL A 135 3.08 -10.65 -44.09
N ARG A 136 3.51 -11.27 -45.19
CA ARG A 136 3.77 -12.72 -45.28
C ARG A 136 4.83 -13.09 -44.23
N HIS A 137 4.40 -13.71 -43.12
CA HIS A 137 5.27 -14.15 -42.03
C HIS A 137 6.51 -14.89 -42.56
N ARG A 138 7.67 -14.26 -42.49
CA ARG A 138 8.95 -14.98 -42.46
C ARG A 138 9.18 -15.34 -41.00
N ARG A 139 9.30 -16.64 -40.70
CA ARG A 139 9.61 -17.18 -39.38
C ARG A 139 10.79 -16.42 -38.77
N LEU A 140 10.53 -15.51 -37.84
CA LEU A 140 11.52 -15.02 -36.89
C LEU A 140 11.44 -15.96 -35.69
N THR A 141 12.42 -16.86 -35.59
CA THR A 141 12.64 -17.66 -34.40
C THR A 141 12.83 -16.72 -33.22
N CYS A 142 11.93 -16.78 -32.25
CA CYS A 142 12.00 -15.97 -31.04
C CYS A 142 13.19 -16.42 -30.19
N GLY A 143 14.22 -15.59 -30.09
CA GLY A 143 15.37 -15.77 -29.20
C GLY A 143 15.11 -15.29 -27.77
N TYR A 144 13.90 -15.47 -27.23
CA TYR A 144 13.58 -15.13 -25.85
C TYR A 144 13.73 -16.34 -24.92
N PRO A 145 14.35 -16.19 -23.74
CA PRO A 145 14.60 -17.29 -22.80
C PRO A 145 13.35 -17.81 -22.07
N VAL A 146 12.15 -17.32 -22.39
CA VAL A 146 10.89 -17.72 -21.73
C VAL A 146 10.27 -18.96 -22.39
N CYS A 147 10.85 -19.45 -23.50
CA CYS A 147 10.54 -20.78 -24.04
C CYS A 147 11.68 -21.76 -23.69
N ARG A 148 11.72 -22.17 -22.43
CA ARG A 148 12.29 -23.46 -22.04
C ARG A 148 11.42 -24.07 -20.94
#